data_AF-H1V5T0-F1
#
_entry.id   AF-H1V5T0-F1
#
_cell.length_a   1.000
_cell.length_b   1.000
_cell.length_c   1.000
_cell.angle_alpha   90.00
_cell.angle_beta   90.00
_cell.angle_gamma   90.00
#
_symmetry.space_group_name_H-M   'P 1'
#
loop_
_entity.id
_entity.type
_entity.pdbx_description
1 polymer ?
#
loop_
_entity_poly.entity_id
_entity_poly.type
_entity_poly.pdbx_seq_one_letter_code
_entity_poly.pdbx_strand_id
1 'polypeptide(L)'
;MIQYFNRLDYQQSLDSSNHSQLSEQQDNCTDLSGLFLHAKVYAIAEKYAIGGLKDLAVTKFRTTAKTVWDAGDFLDAASEAYTSTIDTDRGLRDVILGVFAEHVALLDHDEAKSLVKRLGSLAFDLLVHFHQ
;
A
#
# COMPACT_ATOMS: atom_id res chain seq x y z
N MET A 1 -29.96 13.80 37.21
CA MET A 1 -30.11 14.96 36.31
C MET A 1 -29.33 16.08 36.99
N ILE A 2 -28.16 16.50 36.55
CA ILE A 2 -27.89 17.36 35.39
C ILE A 2 -26.35 17.32 35.19
N GLN A 3 -25.86 16.80 34.06
CA GLN A 3 -25.26 17.56 32.94
C GLN A 3 -23.97 18.34 33.24
N TYR A 4 -22.83 17.68 33.57
CA TYR A 4 -21.52 18.37 33.52
C TYR A 4 -20.33 17.49 33.07
N PHE A 5 -20.54 16.40 32.32
CA PHE A 5 -19.43 15.53 31.90
C PHE A 5 -18.76 15.93 30.56
N ASN A 6 -19.05 17.08 29.95
CA ASN A 6 -18.45 17.43 28.65
C ASN A 6 -18.43 18.94 28.37
N ARG A 7 -17.63 19.74 29.11
CA ARG A 7 -17.38 21.12 28.64
C ARG A 7 -16.16 21.92 29.11
N LEU A 8 -15.15 21.39 29.80
CA LEU A 8 -14.17 22.32 30.41
C LEU A 8 -12.67 22.02 30.34
N ASP A 9 -12.22 21.13 29.44
CA ASP A 9 -10.78 21.04 29.10
C ASP A 9 -10.45 21.41 27.65
N TYR A 10 -11.35 22.14 26.97
CA TYR A 10 -11.01 22.87 25.74
C TYR A 10 -10.99 24.36 26.04
N GLN A 11 -9.95 24.80 26.76
CA GLN A 11 -9.25 26.07 26.52
C GLN A 11 -8.26 26.29 27.66
N GLN A 12 -7.01 25.89 27.46
CA GLN A 12 -5.89 26.45 28.19
C GLN A 12 -4.92 27.11 27.21
N SER A 13 -5.00 28.44 27.24
CA SER A 13 -3.97 29.46 27.00
C SER A 13 -3.04 29.30 25.80
N LEU A 14 -3.25 30.18 24.83
CA LEU A 14 -2.21 30.76 23.99
C LEU A 14 -1.09 31.31 24.89
N ASP A 15 -0.01 30.54 25.05
CA ASP A 15 1.30 31.11 25.29
C ASP A 15 2.39 30.24 24.66
N SER A 16 2.97 30.81 23.61
CA SER A 16 4.38 30.76 23.22
C SER A 16 5.19 29.46 23.41
N SER A 17 5.62 28.94 22.25
CA SER A 17 6.88 28.22 21.99
C SER A 17 6.88 26.69 22.07
N ASN A 18 7.23 26.10 20.92
CA ASN A 18 7.66 24.71 20.67
C ASN A 18 6.56 23.65 20.64
N HIS A 19 5.76 23.68 19.56
CA HIS A 19 5.01 22.51 19.12
C HIS A 19 5.99 21.50 18.51
N SER A 20 6.51 20.61 19.36
CA SER A 20 7.26 19.42 18.97
C SER A 20 6.42 18.60 18.00
N GLN A 21 7.02 18.31 16.87
CA GLN A 21 6.47 17.62 15.71
C GLN A 21 5.97 16.22 16.09
N LEU A 22 4.66 16.08 16.30
CA LEU A 22 3.97 14.85 15.94
C LEU A 22 3.80 14.93 14.43
N SER A 23 4.66 14.20 13.71
CA SER A 23 4.63 14.11 12.26
C SER A 23 3.39 13.32 11.81
N GLU A 24 2.23 13.97 11.87
CA GLU A 24 1.20 13.78 10.87
C GLU A 24 1.80 14.28 9.55
N GLN A 25 2.56 13.41 8.88
CA GLN A 25 2.87 13.59 7.46
C GLN A 25 1.60 13.35 6.68
N GLN A 26 0.72 14.35 6.77
CA GLN A 26 -0.34 14.60 5.82
C GLN A 26 0.37 15.21 4.61
N ASP A 27 1.04 14.34 3.85
CA ASP A 27 1.51 14.70 2.52
C ASP A 27 0.28 15.00 1.68
N ASN A 28 0.12 16.30 1.44
CA ASN A 28 -0.60 16.93 0.36
C ASN A 28 -0.93 15.94 -0.78
N CYS A 29 -2.18 15.48 -0.84
CA CYS A 29 -2.72 14.54 -1.82
C CYS A 29 -2.61 15.10 -3.24
N THR A 30 -1.43 14.97 -3.81
CA THR A 30 -1.18 15.14 -5.24
C THR A 30 -0.97 13.73 -5.76
N ASP A 31 -2.04 13.16 -6.32
CA ASP A 31 -2.02 11.95 -7.13
C ASP A 31 -1.45 10.69 -6.44
N LEU A 32 -2.08 10.25 -5.33
CA LEU A 32 -1.94 8.85 -4.93
C LEU A 32 -2.61 8.00 -6.01
N SER A 33 -1.79 7.54 -6.95
CA SER A 33 -2.19 6.59 -7.97
C SER A 33 -3.01 5.46 -7.35
N GLY A 34 -4.11 5.10 -8.02
CA GLY A 34 -5.10 4.20 -7.43
C GLY A 34 -4.50 2.89 -6.91
N LEU A 35 -3.44 2.40 -7.55
CA LEU A 35 -2.73 1.19 -7.15
C LEU A 35 -2.05 1.30 -5.78
N PHE A 36 -1.25 2.36 -5.59
CA PHE A 36 -0.53 2.55 -4.33
C PHE A 36 -1.49 2.80 -3.17
N LEU A 37 -2.57 3.55 -3.41
CA LEU A 37 -3.65 3.72 -2.43
C LEU A 37 -4.28 2.37 -2.06
N HIS A 38 -4.62 1.53 -3.03
CA HIS A 38 -5.22 0.22 -2.76
C HIS A 38 -4.27 -0.70 -1.98
N ALA A 39 -2.96 -0.65 -2.26
CA ALA A 39 -1.96 -1.40 -1.50
C ALA A 39 -1.88 -0.93 -0.03
N LYS A 40 -1.89 0.38 0.22
CA LYS A 40 -1.93 0.93 1.59
C LYS A 40 -3.21 0.56 2.32
N VAL A 41 -4.36 0.67 1.66
CA VAL A 41 -5.66 0.28 2.25
C VAL A 41 -5.66 -1.21 2.59
N TYR A 42 -5.06 -2.05 1.75
CA TYR A 42 -4.88 -3.47 2.02
C TYR A 42 -4.05 -3.72 3.28
N ALA A 43 -2.90 -3.06 3.41
CA ALA A 43 -2.04 -3.16 4.59
C ALA A 43 -2.75 -2.75 5.88
N ILE A 44 -3.54 -1.67 5.83
CA ILE A 44 -4.36 -1.22 6.96
C ILE A 44 -5.44 -2.26 7.27
N ALA A 45 -6.15 -2.78 6.26
CA ALA A 45 -7.18 -3.79 6.45
C ALA A 45 -6.62 -5.06 7.09
N GLU A 46 -5.43 -5.48 6.71
CA GLU A 46 -4.73 -6.61 7.33
C GLU A 46 -4.35 -6.31 8.79
N LYS A 47 -3.73 -5.15 9.04
CA LYS A 47 -3.31 -4.74 10.38
C LYS A 47 -4.45 -4.69 11.39
N TYR A 48 -5.66 -4.32 10.95
CA TYR A 48 -6.86 -4.25 11.79
C TYR A 48 -7.80 -5.44 11.62
N ALA A 49 -7.38 -6.50 10.91
CA ALA A 49 -8.16 -7.71 10.64
C ALA A 49 -9.57 -7.44 10.06
N ILE A 50 -9.69 -6.45 9.19
CA ILE A 50 -10.94 -6.07 8.52
C ILE A 50 -11.05 -6.80 7.18
N GLY A 51 -11.46 -8.07 7.21
CA GLY A 51 -11.51 -8.95 6.02
C GLY A 51 -12.26 -8.35 4.83
N GLY A 52 -13.45 -7.77 5.04
CA GLY A 52 -14.22 -7.17 3.94
C GLY A 52 -13.53 -5.98 3.26
N LEU A 53 -12.74 -5.21 4.01
CA LEU A 53 -11.95 -4.11 3.44
C LEU A 53 -10.73 -4.64 2.67
N LYS A 54 -10.12 -5.71 3.19
CA LYS A 54 -9.00 -6.40 2.56
C LYS A 54 -9.39 -6.95 1.18
N ASP A 55 -10.51 -7.66 1.11
CA ASP A 55 -11.04 -8.23 -0.14
C ASP A 55 -11.41 -7.14 -1.16
N LEU A 56 -12.01 -6.04 -0.68
CA LEU A 56 -12.34 -4.90 -1.52
C LEU A 56 -11.09 -4.23 -2.08
N ALA A 57 -10.04 -4.06 -1.26
CA ALA A 57 -8.77 -3.49 -1.68
C ALA A 57 -8.10 -4.33 -2.77
N VAL A 58 -8.06 -5.67 -2.64
CA VAL A 58 -7.53 -6.56 -3.68
C VAL A 58 -8.33 -6.47 -4.97
N THR A 59 -9.66 -6.48 -4.86
CA THR A 59 -10.55 -6.41 -6.04
C THR A 59 -10.33 -5.12 -6.82
N LYS A 60 -10.22 -3.99 -6.10
CA LYS A 60 -9.94 -2.69 -6.70
C LYS A 60 -8.53 -2.63 -7.27
N PHE A 61 -7.53 -3.09 -6.54
CA PHE A 61 -6.14 -3.18 -7.01
C PHE A 61 -6.06 -3.97 -8.32
N ARG A 62 -6.65 -5.17 -8.39
CA ARG A 62 -6.67 -6.01 -9.59
C ARG A 62 -7.32 -5.30 -10.78
N THR A 63 -8.40 -4.56 -10.54
CA THR A 63 -9.10 -3.85 -11.62
C THR A 63 -8.25 -2.71 -12.16
N THR A 64 -7.65 -1.92 -11.27
CA THR A 64 -6.79 -0.79 -11.64
C THR A 64 -5.47 -1.25 -12.29
N ALA A 65 -4.90 -2.37 -11.83
CA ALA A 65 -3.66 -2.93 -12.37
C ALA A 65 -3.77 -3.29 -13.85
N LYS A 66 -4.94 -3.77 -14.30
CA LYS A 66 -5.19 -4.06 -15.73
C LYS A 66 -5.08 -2.84 -16.63
N THR A 67 -5.33 -1.65 -16.09
CA THR A 67 -5.33 -0.40 -16.85
C THR A 67 -4.06 0.42 -16.66
N VAL A 68 -3.40 0.31 -15.50
CA VAL A 68 -2.29 1.19 -15.08
C VAL A 68 -1.09 0.35 -14.61
N TRP A 69 -0.70 -0.66 -15.38
CA TRP A 69 0.44 -1.53 -15.04
C TRP A 69 1.80 -0.93 -15.45
N ASP A 70 1.86 -0.10 -16.50
CA ASP A 70 3.10 0.47 -17.07
C ASP A 70 3.56 1.75 -16.34
N ALA A 71 2.80 2.21 -15.35
CA ALA A 71 3.18 3.37 -14.55
C ALA A 71 4.15 2.95 -13.44
N GLY A 72 5.10 3.83 -13.09
CA GLY A 72 5.99 3.64 -11.93
C GLY A 72 5.22 3.36 -10.63
N ASP A 73 4.00 3.88 -10.55
CA ASP A 73 3.00 3.60 -9.53
C ASP A 73 2.76 2.12 -9.22
N PHE A 74 2.77 1.26 -10.26
CA PHE A 74 2.61 -0.18 -10.06
C PHE A 74 3.80 -0.78 -9.31
N LEU A 75 5.02 -0.35 -9.64
CA LEU A 75 6.23 -0.81 -8.98
C LEU A 75 6.29 -0.34 -7.52
N ASP A 76 5.86 0.89 -7.25
CA ASP A 76 5.76 1.41 -5.88
C ASP A 76 4.70 0.65 -5.08
N ALA A 77 3.55 0.35 -5.68
CA ALA A 77 2.50 -0.42 -5.03
C ALA A 77 2.91 -1.88 -4.81
N ALA A 78 3.68 -2.47 -5.73
CA ALA A 78 4.28 -3.78 -5.55
C ALA A 78 5.32 -3.76 -4.42
N SER A 79 6.14 -2.71 -4.34
CA SER A 79 7.07 -2.54 -3.23
C SER A 79 6.33 -2.49 -1.90
N GLU A 80 5.28 -1.68 -1.80
CA GLU A 80 4.45 -1.57 -0.60
C GLU A 80 3.81 -2.91 -0.22
N ALA A 81 3.28 -3.66 -1.19
CA ALA A 81 2.66 -4.96 -0.94
C ALA A 81 3.63 -5.95 -0.30
N TYR A 82 4.87 -6.01 -0.78
CA TYR A 82 5.89 -6.95 -0.28
C TYR A 82 6.56 -6.49 1.02
N THR A 83 6.51 -5.21 1.38
CA THR A 83 7.08 -4.68 2.64
C THR A 83 6.05 -4.58 3.76
N SER A 84 4.78 -4.35 3.44
CA SER A 84 3.71 -4.15 4.43
C SER A 84 2.99 -5.44 4.85
N THR A 85 3.21 -6.55 4.13
CA THR A 85 2.56 -7.83 4.38
C THR A 85 3.57 -8.92 4.69
N ILE A 86 3.16 -9.93 5.47
CA ILE A 86 3.95 -11.15 5.69
C ILE A 86 3.89 -12.08 4.48
N ASP A 87 4.84 -12.99 4.32
CA ASP A 87 4.94 -13.84 3.13
C ASP A 87 3.76 -14.81 2.93
N THR A 88 3.03 -15.15 4.00
CA THR A 88 1.81 -15.97 3.91
C THR A 88 0.61 -15.21 3.38
N ASP A 89 0.69 -13.88 3.34
CA ASP A 89 -0.34 -13.03 2.74
C ASP A 89 -0.14 -12.97 1.22
N ARG A 90 -0.89 -13.82 0.53
CA ARG A 90 -0.77 -13.99 -0.92
C ARG A 90 -1.73 -13.11 -1.74
N GLY A 91 -2.71 -12.47 -1.10
CA GLY A 91 -3.82 -11.80 -1.79
C GLY A 91 -3.36 -10.74 -2.79
N LEU A 92 -2.54 -9.79 -2.33
CA LEU A 92 -2.02 -8.71 -3.19
C LEU A 92 -0.83 -9.18 -4.03
N ARG A 93 0.01 -10.07 -3.47
CA ARG A 93 1.21 -10.61 -4.14
C ARG A 93 0.84 -11.42 -5.38
N ASP A 94 -0.17 -12.28 -5.32
CA ASP A 94 -0.61 -13.09 -6.46
C ASP A 94 -1.15 -12.21 -7.60
N VAL A 95 -1.80 -11.08 -7.27
CA VAL A 95 -2.23 -10.11 -8.30
C VAL A 95 -1.02 -9.46 -8.97
N ILE A 96 -0.01 -9.07 -8.20
CA ILE A 96 1.23 -8.49 -8.73
C ILE A 96 1.94 -9.48 -9.65
N LEU A 97 2.07 -10.75 -9.23
CA LEU A 97 2.67 -11.80 -10.06
C LEU A 97 1.90 -12.02 -11.36
N GLY A 98 0.56 -12.02 -11.30
CA GLY A 98 -0.29 -12.09 -12.48
C GLY A 98 0.00 -10.96 -13.48
N VAL A 99 0.17 -9.73 -12.99
CA VAL A 99 0.50 -8.57 -13.85
C VAL A 99 1.88 -8.72 -14.48
N PHE A 100 2.89 -9.16 -13.72
CA PHE A 100 4.22 -9.45 -14.28
C PHE A 100 4.20 -10.59 -15.31
N ALA A 101 3.35 -11.60 -15.10
CA ALA A 101 3.20 -12.71 -16.03
C ALA A 101 2.47 -12.30 -17.32
N GLU A 102 1.45 -11.46 -17.21
CA GLU A 102 0.72 -10.88 -18.36
C GLU A 102 1.59 -9.89 -19.15
N HIS A 103 2.47 -9.15 -18.46
CA HIS A 103 3.31 -8.10 -19.04
C HIS A 103 4.79 -8.35 -18.79
N VAL A 104 5.34 -9.42 -19.39
CA VAL A 104 6.76 -9.79 -19.22
C VAL A 104 7.73 -8.66 -19.61
N ALA A 105 7.33 -7.79 -20.54
CA ALA A 105 8.08 -6.59 -20.93
C ALA A 105 8.37 -5.63 -19.76
N LEU A 106 7.61 -5.69 -18.66
CA LEU A 106 7.92 -4.93 -17.46
C LEU A 106 9.31 -5.24 -16.92
N LEU A 107 9.77 -6.48 -17.08
CA LEU A 107 11.11 -6.91 -16.67
C LEU A 107 12.23 -6.39 -17.57
N ASP A 108 11.92 -5.72 -18.69
CA ASP A 108 12.92 -5.03 -19.52
C ASP A 108 13.31 -3.67 -18.93
N HIS A 109 12.42 -3.05 -18.14
CA HIS A 109 12.67 -1.79 -17.46
C HIS A 109 13.64 -1.93 -16.29
N ASP A 110 14.57 -0.98 -16.17
CA ASP A 110 15.61 -1.03 -15.14
C ASP A 110 15.04 -0.81 -13.74
N GLU A 111 13.94 -0.07 -13.61
CA GLU A 111 13.21 0.15 -12.36
C GLU A 111 12.63 -1.17 -11.84
N ALA A 112 11.96 -1.93 -12.72
CA ALA A 112 11.38 -3.22 -12.36
C ALA A 112 12.48 -4.24 -12.00
N LYS A 113 13.56 -4.32 -12.78
CA LYS A 113 14.73 -5.17 -12.45
C LYS A 113 15.33 -4.80 -11.09
N SER A 114 15.43 -3.50 -10.79
CA SER A 114 15.95 -3.01 -9.52
C SER A 114 15.04 -3.39 -8.35
N LEU A 115 13.72 -3.30 -8.53
CA LEU A 115 12.74 -3.75 -7.55
C LEU A 115 12.84 -5.25 -7.28
N VAL A 116 12.88 -6.06 -8.34
CA VAL A 116 12.99 -7.54 -8.25
C VAL A 116 14.29 -7.94 -7.55
N LYS A 117 15.41 -7.27 -7.84
CA LYS A 117 16.69 -7.52 -7.15
C LYS A 117 16.64 -7.13 -5.66
N ARG A 118 15.96 -6.02 -5.34
CA ARG A 118 15.82 -5.52 -3.95
C ARG A 118 14.92 -6.43 -3.14
N LEU A 119 13.83 -6.91 -3.75
CA LEU A 119 12.84 -7.77 -3.11
C LEU A 119 13.08 -9.23 -3.51
N GLY A 120 13.99 -9.90 -2.81
CA GLY A 120 14.32 -11.30 -3.10
C GLY A 120 13.11 -12.25 -3.05
N SER A 121 12.11 -11.95 -2.22
CA SER A 121 10.83 -12.70 -2.17
C SER A 121 10.03 -12.55 -3.47
N LEU A 122 9.97 -11.35 -4.05
CA LEU A 122 9.33 -11.13 -5.36
C LEU A 122 10.08 -11.90 -6.46
N ALA A 123 11.41 -11.92 -6.46
CA ALA A 123 12.18 -12.69 -7.43
C ALA A 123 11.92 -14.20 -7.32
N PHE A 124 11.88 -14.73 -6.10
CA PHE A 124 11.54 -16.13 -5.85
C PHE A 124 10.11 -16.46 -6.30
N ASP A 125 9.15 -15.61 -5.94
CA ASP A 125 7.75 -15.80 -6.30
C ASP A 125 7.55 -15.77 -7.83
N LEU A 126 8.21 -14.85 -8.54
CA LEU A 126 8.20 -14.81 -10.00
C LEU A 126 8.78 -16.08 -10.61
N LEU A 127 9.92 -16.57 -10.09
CA LEU A 127 10.56 -17.80 -10.57
C LEU A 127 9.63 -19.01 -10.42
N VAL A 128 8.97 -19.14 -9.26
CA VAL A 128 8.01 -20.23 -9.01
C VAL A 128 6.79 -20.08 -9.91
N HIS A 129 6.28 -18.86 -10.09
CA HIS A 129 5.11 -18.59 -10.92
C HIS A 129 5.35 -18.87 -12.41
N PHE A 130 6.53 -18.58 -12.95
CA PHE A 130 6.87 -18.87 -14.35
C PHE A 130 7.24 -20.34 -14.61
N HIS A 131 7.54 -21.11 -13.57
CA HIS A 131 7.90 -22.52 -13.71
C HIS A 131 6.69 -23.46 -13.78
N GLN A 132 5.51 -23.00 -13.33
CA GLN A 132 4.25 -23.74 -13.41
C GLN A 132 3.62 -23.66 -14.79
#